data_AF-A0A7S3QF21-F1
#
_entry.id   AF-A0A7S3QF21-F1
#
_cell.length_a   1.000
_cell.length_b   1.000
_cell.length_c   1.000
_cell.angle_alpha   90.00
_cell.angle_beta   90.00
_cell.angle_gamma   90.00
#
_symmetry.space_group_name_H-M   'P 1'
#
loop_
_entity.id
_entity.type
_entity.pdbx_description
1 polymer ?
#
loop_
_entity_poly.entity_id
_entity_poly.type
_entity_poly.pdbx_seq_one_letter_code
_entity_poly.pdbx_strand_id
1 'polypeptide(L)'
;MPEEANPLEQAVIKCDEFGLGMDEMDNFLLGGGEKLPGGRIRIKLYPIEEEYGNDMDQHEDINMDPEALIAAAMKMAEKNSKRDLAKKTKTATATKQSSEREAKTKLQLKSQSQQLSQQVAAEERDILTPLAPTMDSNNNGNSNSEDPMGWLTQSGLSEDQREMIRMAMTPKAGHKKSHNFNFDNDITNSNRDRGAMPKNIVDPLVSGTPSKNKPKIQIEMMGMKKSAVVANKQKSNRSNKSGKSRKKKNSLSAAISVYSVTGGDQTVVAFVDEWRDGMGDIFSHGVCHPALLLSFFAPVFALGQVMTRLKLNWVGSIGTKDDTNAIFFKFGTIVLSWISLNVLSIVSFQFRYMNGVLGSVEIFAMVMINMFMYTFCVFATGNTRNYMRQVYNIHDVPGTDYLVSAVYMPFTIAQMLRHTADYNQLEAYMFTTTGLFDGGGDFEFLNNVHSYSTYNSPTYDDETSIVSSLA
;
A
#
# COMPACT_ATOMS: atom_id res chain seq x y z
N MET A 1 -50.70 -15.74 -34.92
CA MET A 1 -49.29 -16.21 -34.85
C MET A 1 -48.43 -14.97 -34.90
N PRO A 2 -47.53 -14.73 -33.94
CA PRO A 2 -46.72 -13.52 -33.97
C PRO A 2 -45.77 -13.62 -35.17
N GLU A 3 -45.73 -12.54 -35.93
CA GLU A 3 -44.90 -12.35 -37.11
C GLU A 3 -43.43 -12.41 -36.66
N GLU A 4 -42.65 -13.33 -37.22
CA GLU A 4 -41.23 -13.48 -36.89
C GLU A 4 -40.49 -12.19 -37.29
N ALA A 5 -40.00 -11.45 -36.29
CA ALA A 5 -39.26 -10.21 -36.49
C ALA A 5 -38.05 -10.46 -37.41
N ASN A 6 -37.87 -9.57 -38.39
CA ASN A 6 -36.84 -9.63 -39.41
C ASN A 6 -35.46 -9.88 -38.76
N PRO A 7 -34.67 -10.85 -39.24
CA PRO A 7 -33.34 -11.16 -38.71
C PRO A 7 -32.43 -9.92 -38.57
N LEU A 8 -32.59 -8.92 -39.44
CA LEU A 8 -31.86 -7.66 -39.38
C LEU A 8 -32.24 -6.84 -38.14
N GLU A 9 -33.51 -6.79 -37.79
CA GLU A 9 -34.04 -6.05 -36.65
C GLU A 9 -33.60 -6.69 -35.32
N GLN A 10 -33.51 -8.03 -35.29
CA GLN A 10 -32.94 -8.76 -34.14
C GLN A 10 -31.43 -8.57 -33.99
N ALA A 11 -30.71 -8.36 -35.09
CA ALA A 11 -29.29 -8.04 -35.07
C ALA A 11 -29.03 -6.61 -34.57
N VAL A 12 -29.86 -5.64 -34.98
CA VAL A 12 -29.80 -4.25 -34.52
C VAL A 12 -30.04 -4.13 -33.01
N ILE A 13 -31.08 -4.80 -32.50
CA ILE A 13 -31.38 -4.80 -31.05
C ILE A 13 -30.21 -5.38 -30.24
N LYS A 14 -29.56 -6.44 -30.74
CA LYS A 14 -28.39 -7.02 -30.07
C LYS A 14 -27.16 -6.13 -30.14
N CYS A 15 -26.93 -5.41 -31.24
CA CYS A 15 -25.76 -4.53 -31.37
C CYS A 15 -25.84 -3.31 -30.44
N ASP A 16 -27.04 -2.78 -30.23
CA ASP A 16 -27.30 -1.71 -29.26
C ASP A 16 -27.09 -2.19 -27.81
N GLU A 17 -27.51 -3.42 -27.49
CA GLU A 17 -27.21 -4.06 -26.19
C GLU A 17 -25.70 -4.24 -25.93
N PHE A 18 -24.86 -4.30 -26.98
CA PHE A 18 -23.40 -4.42 -26.87
C PHE A 18 -22.66 -3.07 -26.98
N GLY A 19 -23.38 -1.94 -27.09
CA GLY A 19 -22.78 -0.60 -27.16
C GLY A 19 -22.01 -0.31 -28.45
N LEU A 20 -22.35 -0.99 -29.55
CA LEU A 20 -21.74 -0.76 -30.86
C LEU A 20 -22.54 0.28 -31.63
N GLY A 21 -22.00 1.49 -31.77
CA GLY A 21 -22.63 2.55 -32.55
C GLY A 21 -22.51 2.28 -34.07
N MET A 22 -23.63 2.33 -34.78
CA MET A 22 -23.69 2.35 -36.25
C MET A 22 -23.81 3.79 -36.75
N ASP A 23 -23.20 4.09 -37.91
CA ASP A 23 -23.42 5.36 -38.61
C ASP A 23 -24.65 5.30 -39.53
N GLU A 24 -25.00 6.43 -40.16
CA GLU A 24 -26.15 6.55 -41.07
C GLU A 24 -26.04 5.68 -42.34
N MET A 25 -24.92 4.98 -42.54
CA MET A 25 -24.63 4.09 -43.67
C MET A 25 -24.49 2.62 -43.23
N ASP A 26 -24.92 2.29 -42.02
CA ASP A 26 -24.90 0.94 -41.45
C ASP A 26 -23.51 0.28 -41.34
N ASN A 27 -22.45 1.07 -41.19
CA ASN A 27 -21.10 0.51 -40.99
C ASN A 27 -20.79 0.29 -39.50
N PHE A 28 -20.20 -0.87 -39.19
CA PHE A 28 -19.73 -1.21 -37.84
C PHE A 28 -18.42 -0.49 -37.51
N LEU A 29 -18.42 0.37 -36.49
CA LEU A 29 -17.22 1.06 -36.01
C LEU A 29 -16.44 0.19 -35.02
N LEU A 30 -15.33 -0.40 -35.47
CA LEU A 30 -14.30 -0.99 -34.61
C LEU A 30 -13.12 -0.02 -34.48
N GLY A 31 -13.07 0.73 -33.37
CA GLY A 31 -11.94 1.60 -33.03
C GLY A 31 -12.31 3.07 -32.88
N GLY A 32 -11.99 3.66 -31.72
CA GLY A 32 -12.38 5.01 -31.33
C GLY A 32 -11.97 6.10 -32.33
N GLY A 33 -12.95 6.67 -33.02
CA GLY A 33 -12.81 7.88 -33.84
C GLY A 33 -13.60 9.04 -33.23
N GLU A 34 -13.10 10.27 -33.40
CA GLU A 34 -13.78 11.48 -32.94
C GLU A 34 -14.79 11.96 -34.01
N LYS A 35 -16.06 12.11 -33.63
CA LYS A 35 -17.13 12.60 -34.50
C LYS A 35 -17.14 14.14 -34.52
N LEU A 36 -16.89 14.74 -35.68
CA LEU A 36 -16.89 16.20 -35.86
C LEU A 36 -18.29 16.73 -36.25
N PRO A 37 -18.55 18.04 -36.04
CA PRO A 37 -19.80 18.67 -36.49
C PRO A 37 -20.00 18.52 -38.00
N GLY A 38 -21.19 18.06 -38.41
CA GLY A 38 -21.53 17.79 -39.81
C GLY A 38 -21.25 16.36 -40.29
N GLY A 39 -21.20 15.38 -39.38
CA GLY A 39 -21.19 13.95 -39.74
C GLY A 39 -19.85 13.41 -40.25
N ARG A 40 -18.78 14.21 -40.23
CA ARG A 40 -17.44 13.76 -40.61
C ARG A 40 -16.74 13.11 -39.43
N ILE A 41 -16.06 11.99 -39.67
CA ILE A 41 -15.28 11.29 -38.66
C ILE A 41 -13.80 11.53 -38.94
N ARG A 42 -13.04 11.95 -37.93
CA ARG A 42 -11.59 12.05 -38.01
C ARG A 42 -10.97 10.80 -37.41
N ILE A 43 -10.54 9.90 -38.28
CA ILE A 43 -9.73 8.74 -37.89
C ILE A 43 -8.28 9.22 -37.79
N LYS A 44 -7.71 9.26 -36.58
CA LYS A 44 -6.28 9.55 -36.40
C LYS A 44 -5.49 8.30 -36.75
N LEU A 45 -5.02 8.23 -38.00
CA LEU A 45 -3.99 7.28 -38.39
C LEU A 45 -2.64 7.86 -37.96
N TYR A 46 -1.97 7.19 -37.02
CA TYR A 46 -0.56 7.46 -36.76
C TYR A 46 0.24 6.76 -37.87
N PRO A 47 1.10 7.47 -38.62
CA PRO A 47 1.99 6.81 -39.57
C PRO A 47 2.95 5.92 -38.77
N ILE A 48 2.86 4.61 -39.01
CA ILE A 48 3.94 3.68 -38.68
C ILE A 48 4.98 3.91 -39.78
N GLU A 49 6.05 4.64 -39.48
CA GLU A 49 7.24 4.64 -40.34
C GLU A 49 7.95 3.30 -40.17
N GLU A 50 7.48 2.28 -40.90
CA GLU A 50 8.20 1.03 -41.07
C GLU A 50 9.34 1.26 -42.07
N GLU A 51 10.56 1.37 -41.54
CA GLU A 51 11.78 1.18 -42.31
C GLU A 51 11.96 -0.33 -42.54
N TYR A 52 11.23 -0.89 -43.51
CA TYR A 52 11.54 -2.20 -44.08
C TYR A 52 11.90 -2.04 -45.55
N GLY A 53 13.15 -2.43 -45.82
CA GLY A 53 13.71 -2.48 -47.16
C GLY A 53 12.90 -3.37 -48.09
N ASN A 54 12.81 -2.90 -49.33
CA ASN A 54 12.38 -3.64 -50.51
C ASN A 54 12.69 -5.14 -50.43
N ASP A 55 11.64 -5.96 -50.41
CA ASP A 55 11.46 -7.14 -51.27
C ASP A 55 10.24 -7.96 -50.79
N MET A 56 9.12 -7.82 -51.51
CA MET A 56 8.16 -8.90 -51.89
C MET A 56 6.73 -8.36 -52.04
N ASP A 57 6.37 -8.05 -53.28
CA ASP A 57 4.98 -7.97 -53.74
C ASP A 57 4.36 -9.37 -53.80
N GLN A 58 3.67 -9.80 -52.74
CA GLN A 58 2.58 -10.78 -52.81
C GLN A 58 1.53 -10.45 -51.74
N HIS A 59 0.65 -9.50 -52.05
CA HIS A 59 -0.64 -9.40 -51.37
C HIS A 59 -1.55 -10.53 -51.90
N GLU A 60 -1.66 -11.63 -51.16
CA GLU A 60 -2.79 -12.54 -51.30
C GLU A 60 -4.02 -11.88 -50.67
N ASP A 61 -4.97 -11.50 -51.51
CA ASP A 61 -6.32 -11.13 -51.09
C ASP A 61 -7.00 -12.35 -50.47
N ILE A 62 -6.94 -12.46 -49.14
CA ILE A 62 -7.70 -13.48 -48.41
C ILE A 62 -9.17 -13.04 -48.44
N ASN A 63 -9.89 -13.51 -49.47
CA ASN A 63 -11.33 -13.38 -49.59
C ASN A 63 -12.00 -14.26 -48.52
N MET A 64 -12.09 -13.77 -47.28
CA MET A 64 -12.84 -14.43 -46.23
C MET A 64 -14.33 -14.14 -46.41
N ASP A 65 -15.10 -15.22 -46.48
CA ASP A 65 -16.56 -15.17 -46.51
C ASP A 65 -17.10 -14.39 -45.28
N PRO A 66 -17.79 -13.26 -45.49
CA PRO A 66 -18.30 -12.44 -44.39
C PRO A 66 -19.27 -13.19 -43.48
N GLU A 67 -19.96 -14.22 -43.97
CA GLU A 67 -20.82 -15.07 -43.14
C GLU A 67 -20.02 -15.89 -42.14
N ALA A 68 -18.84 -16.38 -42.54
CA ALA A 68 -17.95 -17.13 -41.65
C ALA A 68 -17.36 -16.24 -40.53
N LEU A 69 -17.07 -14.96 -40.84
CA LEU A 69 -16.59 -13.99 -39.86
C LEU A 69 -17.66 -13.65 -38.82
N ILE A 70 -18.90 -13.42 -39.28
CA ILE A 70 -20.05 -13.16 -38.40
C ILE A 70 -20.33 -14.37 -37.51
N ALA A 71 -20.32 -15.60 -38.07
CA ALA A 71 -20.51 -16.83 -37.30
C ALA A 71 -19.40 -17.04 -36.24
N ALA A 72 -18.15 -16.67 -36.55
CA ALA A 72 -17.04 -16.73 -35.60
C ALA A 72 -17.20 -15.70 -34.47
N ALA A 73 -17.62 -14.47 -34.79
CA ALA A 73 -17.89 -13.42 -33.81
C ALA A 73 -19.03 -13.82 -32.86
N MET A 74 -20.13 -14.37 -33.38
CA MET A 74 -21.26 -14.84 -32.56
C MET A 74 -20.86 -15.99 -31.63
N LYS A 75 -20.06 -16.96 -32.11
CA LYS A 75 -19.51 -18.03 -31.25
C LYS A 75 -18.62 -17.48 -30.14
N MET A 76 -17.85 -16.43 -30.42
CA MET A 76 -17.00 -15.78 -29.41
C MET A 76 -17.83 -15.03 -28.37
N ALA A 77 -18.87 -14.32 -28.79
CA ALA A 77 -19.82 -13.63 -27.91
C ALA A 77 -20.57 -14.62 -26.99
N GLU A 78 -21.05 -15.74 -27.54
CA GLU A 78 -21.72 -16.79 -26.75
C GLU A 78 -20.77 -17.40 -25.70
N LYS A 79 -19.51 -17.67 -26.08
CA LYS A 79 -18.48 -18.18 -25.17
C LYS A 79 -18.18 -17.20 -24.03
N ASN A 80 -18.14 -15.90 -24.33
CA ASN A 80 -17.92 -14.86 -23.31
C ASN A 80 -19.13 -14.73 -22.37
N SER A 81 -20.35 -14.74 -22.90
CA SER A 81 -21.58 -14.74 -22.09
C SER A 81 -21.64 -15.94 -21.12
N LYS A 82 -21.28 -17.15 -21.58
CA LYS A 82 -21.19 -18.35 -20.72
C LYS A 82 -20.13 -18.21 -19.62
N ARG A 83 -18.99 -17.56 -19.92
CA ARG A 83 -17.94 -17.29 -18.92
C ARG A 83 -18.41 -16.31 -17.86
N ASP A 84 -19.14 -15.27 -18.23
CA ASP A 84 -19.62 -14.27 -17.29
C ASP A 84 -20.75 -14.81 -16.41
N LEU A 85 -21.62 -15.66 -16.97
CA LEU A 85 -22.62 -16.39 -16.18
C LEU A 85 -21.93 -17.31 -15.16
N ALA A 86 -20.91 -18.06 -15.57
CA ALA A 86 -20.13 -18.92 -14.67
C ALA A 86 -19.40 -18.14 -13.57
N LYS A 87 -18.88 -16.94 -13.87
CA LYS A 87 -18.30 -16.03 -12.86
C LYS A 87 -19.37 -15.57 -11.86
N LYS A 88 -20.53 -15.12 -12.34
CA LYS A 88 -21.65 -14.69 -11.47
C LYS A 88 -22.10 -15.82 -10.53
N THR A 89 -22.22 -17.05 -11.03
CA THR A 89 -22.58 -18.22 -10.21
C THR A 89 -21.52 -18.56 -9.16
N LYS A 90 -20.22 -18.47 -9.51
CA LYS A 90 -19.13 -18.68 -8.55
C LYS A 90 -19.14 -17.63 -7.43
N THR A 91 -19.32 -16.35 -7.77
CA THR A 91 -19.39 -15.27 -6.78
C THR A 91 -20.58 -15.43 -5.84
N ALA A 92 -21.77 -15.75 -6.38
CA ALA A 92 -22.96 -15.99 -5.55
C ALA A 92 -22.76 -17.17 -4.58
N THR A 93 -22.09 -18.24 -5.02
CA THR A 93 -21.79 -19.39 -4.17
C THR A 93 -20.77 -19.05 -3.08
N ALA A 94 -19.74 -18.26 -3.39
CA ALA A 94 -18.75 -17.80 -2.42
C ALA A 94 -19.36 -16.89 -1.35
N THR A 95 -20.24 -15.96 -1.74
CA THR A 95 -20.96 -15.08 -0.79
C THR A 95 -21.85 -15.88 0.15
N LYS A 96 -22.56 -16.91 -0.35
CA LYS A 96 -23.38 -17.79 0.48
C LYS A 96 -22.53 -18.61 1.46
N GLN A 97 -21.39 -19.13 1.05
CA GLN A 97 -20.48 -19.86 1.95
C GLN A 97 -19.86 -18.93 3.02
N SER A 98 -19.58 -17.68 2.68
CA SER A 98 -19.04 -16.69 3.61
C SER A 98 -20.06 -16.35 4.71
N SER A 99 -21.33 -16.10 4.34
CA SER A 99 -22.37 -15.80 5.32
C SER A 99 -22.70 -16.99 6.23
N GLU A 100 -22.65 -18.22 5.71
CA GLU A 100 -22.80 -19.44 6.52
C GLU A 100 -21.64 -19.62 7.52
N ARG A 101 -20.40 -19.29 7.14
CA ARG A 101 -19.24 -19.34 8.04
C ARG A 101 -19.38 -18.30 9.17
N GLU A 102 -19.76 -17.07 8.84
CA GLU A 102 -19.96 -16.02 9.84
C GLU A 102 -21.06 -16.37 10.85
N ALA A 103 -22.18 -16.94 10.37
CA ALA A 103 -23.26 -17.41 11.24
C ALA A 103 -22.80 -18.52 12.20
N LYS A 104 -21.99 -19.47 11.72
CA LYS A 104 -21.40 -20.53 12.57
C LYS A 104 -20.45 -19.97 13.62
N THR A 105 -19.60 -19.01 13.25
CA THR A 105 -18.66 -18.37 14.20
C THR A 105 -19.41 -17.60 15.30
N LYS A 106 -20.47 -16.86 14.94
CA LYS A 106 -21.32 -16.16 15.94
C LYS A 106 -22.01 -17.13 16.89
N LEU A 107 -22.49 -18.28 16.40
CA LEU A 107 -23.09 -19.32 17.23
C LEU A 107 -22.06 -19.92 18.20
N GLN A 108 -20.84 -20.18 17.73
CA GLN A 108 -19.76 -20.73 18.54
C GLN A 108 -19.32 -19.76 19.64
N LEU A 109 -19.17 -18.47 19.33
CA LEU A 109 -18.87 -17.44 20.33
C LEU A 109 -19.96 -17.32 21.40
N LYS A 110 -21.24 -17.41 20.99
CA LYS A 110 -22.36 -17.38 21.95
C LYS A 110 -22.35 -18.59 22.88
N SER A 111 -22.04 -19.78 22.36
CA SER A 111 -21.88 -21.00 23.16
C SER A 111 -20.70 -20.89 24.14
N GLN A 112 -19.56 -20.35 23.69
CA GLN A 112 -18.38 -20.16 24.54
C GLN A 112 -18.63 -19.15 25.66
N SER A 113 -19.32 -18.04 25.36
CA SER A 113 -19.72 -17.05 26.37
C SER A 113 -20.64 -17.66 27.43
N GLN A 114 -21.58 -18.53 27.05
CA GLN A 114 -22.46 -19.21 28.01
C GLN A 114 -21.69 -20.18 28.91
N GLN A 115 -20.70 -20.91 28.37
CA GLN A 115 -19.85 -21.79 29.17
C GLN A 115 -19.01 -21.02 30.20
N LEU A 116 -18.44 -19.88 29.81
CA LEU A 116 -17.71 -18.99 30.72
C LEU A 116 -18.61 -18.46 31.84
N SER A 117 -19.83 -18.00 31.53
CA SER A 117 -20.77 -17.57 32.56
C SER A 117 -21.15 -18.68 33.54
N GLN A 118 -21.26 -19.92 33.07
CA GLN A 118 -21.52 -21.08 33.96
C GLN A 118 -20.31 -21.43 34.84
N GLN A 119 -19.08 -21.30 34.32
CA GLN A 119 -17.87 -21.52 35.11
C GLN A 119 -17.73 -20.49 36.22
N VAL A 120 -17.94 -19.19 35.92
CA VAL A 120 -17.90 -18.12 36.93
C VAL A 120 -18.95 -18.36 38.01
N ALA A 121 -20.18 -18.74 37.63
CA ALA A 121 -21.23 -19.03 38.60
C ALA A 121 -20.96 -20.29 39.45
N ALA A 122 -20.17 -21.24 38.96
CA ALA A 122 -19.73 -22.40 39.73
C ALA A 122 -18.62 -22.01 40.72
N GLU A 123 -17.65 -21.19 40.30
CA GLU A 123 -16.54 -20.72 41.14
C GLU A 123 -17.03 -19.82 42.28
N GLU A 124 -18.04 -18.97 42.04
CA GLU A 124 -18.68 -18.17 43.11
C GLU A 124 -19.37 -19.02 44.18
N ARG A 125 -19.84 -20.23 43.85
CA ARG A 125 -20.45 -21.13 44.84
C ARG A 125 -19.42 -21.79 45.75
N ASP A 126 -18.24 -22.12 45.25
CA ASP A 126 -17.19 -22.74 46.06
C ASP A 126 -16.60 -21.75 47.08
N ILE A 127 -16.53 -20.45 46.75
CA ILE A 127 -16.04 -19.39 47.64
C ILE A 127 -16.98 -19.13 48.83
N LEU A 128 -18.28 -19.41 48.69
CA LEU A 128 -19.28 -19.15 49.72
C LEU A 128 -19.55 -20.33 50.67
N THR A 129 -18.69 -21.35 50.67
CA THR A 129 -18.80 -22.44 51.65
C THR A 129 -18.30 -21.94 53.03
N PRO A 130 -19.17 -21.77 54.04
CA PRO A 130 -18.75 -21.22 55.32
C PRO A 130 -17.85 -22.21 56.05
N LEU A 131 -16.62 -21.79 56.34
CA LEU A 131 -15.74 -22.46 57.29
C LEU A 131 -16.46 -22.51 58.65
N ALA A 132 -16.82 -23.72 59.06
CA ALA A 132 -17.41 -23.96 60.36
C ALA A 132 -16.44 -23.48 61.46
N PRO A 133 -16.90 -22.71 62.46
CA PRO A 133 -16.04 -22.21 63.51
C PRO A 133 -15.68 -23.35 64.47
N THR A 134 -14.41 -23.75 64.48
CA THR A 134 -13.83 -24.51 65.59
C THR A 134 -13.69 -23.55 66.78
N MET A 135 -14.59 -23.70 67.75
CA MET A 135 -14.43 -23.11 69.07
C MET A 135 -13.29 -23.81 69.79
N ASP A 136 -12.22 -23.07 70.10
CA ASP A 136 -11.34 -23.38 71.23
C ASP A 136 -11.15 -22.12 72.07
N SER A 137 -11.57 -22.25 73.32
CA SER A 137 -11.45 -21.26 74.39
C SER A 137 -10.07 -21.34 75.04
N ASN A 138 -9.37 -20.20 75.16
CA ASN A 138 -8.39 -19.84 76.20
C ASN A 138 -7.48 -18.74 75.63
N ASN A 139 -6.92 -17.78 76.35
CA ASN A 139 -7.04 -17.23 77.69
C ASN A 139 -5.99 -16.09 77.70
N ASN A 140 -6.24 -15.02 78.44
CA ASN A 140 -5.26 -14.03 78.90
C ASN A 140 -4.41 -13.23 77.88
N GLY A 141 -4.83 -11.97 77.70
CA GLY A 141 -4.05 -10.79 78.11
C GLY A 141 -2.70 -10.52 77.46
N ASN A 142 -2.67 -9.59 76.50
CA ASN A 142 -1.81 -8.40 76.55
C ASN A 142 -2.24 -7.41 75.46
N SER A 143 -2.77 -6.24 75.83
CA SER A 143 -3.11 -5.18 74.90
C SER A 143 -1.86 -4.40 74.51
N ASN A 144 -1.11 -4.90 73.53
CA ASN A 144 -0.20 -4.06 72.76
C ASN A 144 -1.01 -3.43 71.63
N SER A 145 -1.28 -2.13 71.74
CA SER A 145 -1.71 -1.34 70.59
C SER A 145 -0.60 -1.41 69.55
N GLU A 146 -0.83 -2.16 68.48
CA GLU A 146 0.05 -2.19 67.32
C GLU A 146 0.15 -0.77 66.78
N ASP A 147 1.33 -0.16 66.94
CA ASP A 147 1.66 1.13 66.35
C ASP A 147 1.66 0.94 64.83
N PRO A 148 0.73 1.56 64.08
CA PRO A 148 0.55 1.32 62.64
C PRO A 148 1.77 1.77 61.79
N MET A 149 2.80 2.31 62.45
CA MET A 149 4.02 2.85 61.83
C MET A 149 5.29 2.09 62.24
N GLY A 150 5.19 0.89 62.80
CA GLY A 150 6.35 0.08 63.22
C GLY A 150 7.39 -0.15 62.12
N TRP A 151 6.97 -0.17 60.85
CA TRP A 151 7.86 -0.31 59.68
C TRP A 151 8.85 0.86 59.48
N LEU A 152 8.53 2.07 59.98
CA LEU A 152 9.44 3.22 59.87
C LEU A 152 10.70 3.05 60.72
N THR A 153 10.67 2.22 61.76
CA THR A 153 11.82 2.02 62.65
C THR A 153 12.97 1.26 62.00
N GLN A 154 12.70 0.44 60.99
CA GLN A 154 13.70 -0.37 60.27
C GLN A 154 14.39 0.36 59.11
N SER A 155 13.96 1.58 58.78
CA SER A 155 14.36 2.28 57.55
C SER A 155 15.74 2.95 57.57
N GLY A 156 16.47 2.91 58.69
CA GLY A 156 17.77 3.61 58.82
C GLY A 156 17.69 5.15 58.73
N LEU A 157 16.49 5.72 58.62
CA LEU A 157 16.24 7.16 58.59
C LEU A 157 16.59 7.82 59.93
N SER A 158 17.16 9.03 59.88
CA SER A 158 17.40 9.84 61.09
C SER A 158 16.08 10.27 61.72
N GLU A 159 16.09 10.56 63.03
CA GLU A 159 14.85 10.91 63.75
C GLU A 159 14.17 12.17 63.16
N ASP A 160 14.97 13.14 62.68
CA ASP A 160 14.46 14.34 61.99
C ASP A 160 13.71 14.02 60.69
N GLN A 161 14.16 13.00 59.94
CA GLN A 161 13.47 12.55 58.72
C GLN A 161 12.15 11.84 59.05
N ARG A 162 12.11 11.09 60.16
CA ARG A 162 10.89 10.42 60.64
C ARG A 162 9.87 11.45 61.13
N GLU A 163 10.32 12.50 61.81
CA GLU A 163 9.51 13.62 62.29
C GLU A 163 8.84 14.37 61.12
N MET A 164 9.60 14.64 60.04
CA MET A 164 9.05 15.25 58.82
C MET A 164 7.95 14.40 58.17
N ILE A 165 8.15 13.08 58.10
CA ILE A 165 7.16 12.17 57.52
C ILE A 165 5.89 12.14 58.40
N ARG A 166 6.02 12.14 59.73
CA ARG A 166 4.86 12.25 60.64
C ARG A 166 4.09 13.56 60.45
N MET A 167 4.79 14.68 60.30
CA MET A 167 4.17 15.99 60.07
C MET A 167 3.46 16.07 58.71
N ALA A 168 3.94 15.36 57.69
CA ALA A 168 3.32 15.32 56.37
C ALA A 168 2.07 14.42 56.33
N MET A 169 2.02 13.36 57.14
CA MET A 169 0.92 12.39 57.16
C MET A 169 -0.22 12.75 58.11
N THR A 170 -0.04 13.72 59.02
CA THR A 170 -1.11 14.17 59.91
C THR A 170 -2.03 15.15 59.17
N PRO A 171 -3.31 14.80 58.93
CA PRO A 171 -4.22 15.70 58.22
C PRO A 171 -4.44 16.96 59.06
N LYS A 172 -4.14 18.14 58.51
CA LYS A 172 -4.50 19.42 59.14
C LYS A 172 -6.02 19.48 59.29
N ALA A 173 -6.50 19.34 60.53
CA ALA A 173 -7.87 19.58 60.89
C ALA A 173 -8.20 21.07 60.72
N GLY A 174 -8.74 21.43 59.56
CA GLY A 174 -9.09 22.80 59.18
C GLY A 174 -10.54 22.93 58.72
N HIS A 175 -11.35 23.55 59.58
CA HIS A 175 -12.60 24.28 59.34
C HIS A 175 -13.46 23.96 58.08
N LYS A 176 -14.56 23.25 58.31
CA LYS A 176 -15.78 23.33 57.47
C LYS A 176 -16.54 24.63 57.80
N LYS A 177 -16.59 25.58 56.87
CA LYS A 177 -17.68 26.56 56.75
C LYS A 177 -18.53 26.16 55.55
N SER A 178 -19.77 25.76 55.81
CA SER A 178 -20.79 25.50 54.80
C SER A 178 -21.41 26.82 54.36
N HIS A 179 -21.19 27.20 53.10
CA HIS A 179 -22.07 28.15 52.41
C HIS A 179 -22.92 27.36 51.41
N ASN A 180 -24.23 27.31 51.69
CA ASN A 180 -25.24 26.92 50.72
C ASN A 180 -25.37 28.04 49.69
N PHE A 181 -25.17 27.71 48.42
CA PHE A 181 -25.59 28.54 47.29
C PHE A 181 -26.45 27.67 46.37
N ASN A 182 -27.76 27.96 46.38
CA ASN A 182 -28.69 27.45 45.38
C ASN A 182 -28.39 28.13 44.05
N PHE A 183 -28.25 27.34 42.99
CA PHE A 183 -28.35 27.80 41.62
C PHE A 183 -29.43 26.96 40.94
N ASP A 184 -30.57 27.60 40.69
CA ASP A 184 -31.56 27.13 39.73
C ASP A 184 -30.92 27.08 38.35
N ASN A 185 -31.12 25.98 37.63
CA ASN A 185 -31.08 25.97 36.17
C ASN A 185 -31.95 24.82 35.67
N ASP A 186 -33.11 25.21 35.14
CA ASP A 186 -33.79 24.52 34.05
C ASP A 186 -32.83 24.26 32.90
N ILE A 187 -32.97 23.09 32.24
CA ILE A 187 -32.96 22.86 30.78
C ILE A 187 -32.72 21.36 30.50
N THR A 188 -33.81 20.73 30.07
CA THR A 188 -33.98 19.62 29.11
C THR A 188 -32.95 18.49 29.01
N ASN A 189 -33.46 17.30 29.35
CA ASN A 189 -33.10 15.96 28.88
C ASN A 189 -32.36 15.86 27.53
N SER A 190 -31.16 15.26 27.56
CA SER A 190 -30.73 14.36 26.50
C SER A 190 -29.88 13.23 27.08
N ASN A 191 -30.39 12.00 26.93
CA ASN A 191 -29.72 10.74 27.22
C ASN A 191 -28.35 10.65 26.53
N ARG A 192 -27.28 10.33 27.27
CA ARG A 192 -26.25 9.43 26.78
C ARG A 192 -25.42 8.81 27.91
N ASP A 193 -25.45 7.49 27.90
CA ASP A 193 -24.78 6.59 28.82
C ASP A 193 -23.26 6.67 28.79
N ARG A 194 -22.71 6.41 29.98
CA ARG A 194 -21.32 6.12 30.29
C ARG A 194 -20.96 4.69 29.90
N GLY A 195 -19.66 4.43 29.74
CA GLY A 195 -19.07 3.09 29.90
C GLY A 195 -17.83 2.93 29.01
N ALA A 196 -16.63 3.29 29.48
CA ALA A 196 -15.73 2.46 30.29
C ALA A 196 -14.93 1.42 29.45
N MET A 197 -13.61 1.64 29.41
CA MET A 197 -12.58 0.67 29.00
C MET A 197 -12.45 -0.50 30.00
N PRO A 198 -11.92 -1.65 29.54
CA PRO A 198 -10.70 -2.23 30.15
C PRO A 198 -9.69 -2.73 29.08
N LYS A 199 -8.38 -2.47 29.24
CA LYS A 199 -7.31 -3.23 29.93
C LYS A 199 -6.90 -4.57 29.27
N ASN A 200 -5.61 -4.60 28.86
CA ASN A 200 -4.61 -5.67 28.90
C ASN A 200 -5.01 -7.11 28.54
N ILE A 201 -4.41 -7.62 27.45
CA ILE A 201 -4.14 -9.05 27.28
C ILE A 201 -2.67 -9.23 26.87
N VAL A 202 -2.03 -10.15 27.59
CA VAL A 202 -0.65 -10.63 27.48
C VAL A 202 -0.65 -11.83 26.53
N ASP A 203 0.21 -11.82 25.52
CA ASP A 203 0.47 -13.00 24.67
C ASP A 203 1.63 -13.83 25.26
N PRO A 204 1.51 -15.17 25.34
CA PRO A 204 2.67 -16.02 25.61
C PRO A 204 3.35 -16.47 24.31
N LEU A 205 4.69 -16.36 24.32
CA LEU A 205 5.63 -17.02 23.42
C LEU A 205 5.35 -18.54 23.34
N VAL A 206 5.32 -19.08 22.12
CA VAL A 206 5.57 -20.51 21.87
C VAL A 206 6.64 -20.64 20.79
N SER A 207 7.76 -21.25 21.19
CA SER A 207 8.89 -21.66 20.38
C SER A 207 8.61 -23.00 19.68
N GLY A 208 8.91 -23.10 18.39
CA GLY A 208 8.78 -24.32 17.61
C GLY A 208 9.92 -24.47 16.59
N THR A 209 10.73 -25.50 16.79
CA THR A 209 11.93 -25.90 16.04
C THR A 209 11.65 -26.41 14.60
N PRO A 210 12.66 -26.48 13.72
CA PRO A 210 12.47 -26.61 12.27
C PRO A 210 12.26 -28.06 11.81
N SER A 211 11.21 -28.29 11.01
CA SER A 211 10.97 -29.56 10.34
C SER A 211 11.70 -29.61 9.00
N LYS A 212 12.63 -30.58 8.90
CA LYS A 212 13.34 -30.98 7.68
C LYS A 212 12.39 -31.78 6.80
N ASN A 213 12.14 -31.33 5.57
CA ASN A 213 11.83 -32.20 4.43
C ASN A 213 11.94 -31.42 3.12
N LYS A 214 13.03 -31.66 2.36
CA LYS A 214 13.18 -31.24 0.97
C LYS A 214 12.79 -32.42 0.06
N PRO A 215 11.86 -32.25 -0.90
CA PRO A 215 11.74 -33.17 -2.01
C PRO A 215 12.84 -32.89 -3.06
N LYS A 216 13.50 -33.97 -3.47
CA LYS A 216 14.59 -34.04 -4.43
C LYS A 216 13.97 -34.13 -5.83
N ILE A 217 14.12 -33.09 -6.65
CA ILE A 217 13.72 -33.13 -8.07
C ILE A 217 15.00 -33.30 -8.89
N GLN A 218 15.12 -34.46 -9.53
CA GLN A 218 16.12 -34.72 -10.58
C GLN A 218 15.63 -34.10 -11.88
N ILE A 219 16.45 -33.26 -12.49
CA ILE A 219 16.26 -32.80 -13.88
C ILE A 219 17.39 -33.42 -14.70
N GLU A 220 16.98 -34.26 -15.63
CA GLU A 220 17.82 -34.96 -16.61
C GLU A 220 18.13 -34.00 -17.76
N MET A 221 19.40 -33.65 -17.95
CA MET A 221 19.85 -32.79 -19.06
C MET A 221 20.20 -33.64 -20.27
N MET A 222 19.42 -33.50 -21.36
CA MET A 222 19.83 -33.98 -22.69
C MET A 222 20.39 -32.83 -23.54
N GLY A 223 21.58 -33.06 -24.08
CA GLY A 223 21.87 -32.75 -25.48
C GLY A 223 22.42 -31.36 -25.81
N MET A 224 23.74 -31.22 -25.69
CA MET A 224 24.53 -30.21 -26.39
C MET A 224 24.37 -30.30 -27.93
N LYS A 225 24.23 -29.16 -28.61
CA LYS A 225 24.87 -28.91 -29.91
C LYS A 225 25.49 -27.51 -29.93
N LYS A 226 26.82 -27.50 -30.03
CA LYS A 226 27.66 -26.32 -30.30
C LYS A 226 27.56 -25.97 -31.79
N SER A 227 27.40 -24.69 -32.09
CA SER A 227 27.64 -24.14 -33.44
C SER A 227 28.53 -22.92 -33.36
N ALA A 228 29.31 -22.76 -34.42
CA ALA A 228 30.64 -22.18 -34.43
C ALA A 228 30.69 -20.64 -34.40
N VAL A 229 31.73 -20.15 -33.72
CA VAL A 229 32.23 -18.79 -33.80
C VAL A 229 32.99 -18.64 -35.13
N VAL A 230 32.47 -17.83 -36.04
CA VAL A 230 33.21 -17.36 -37.23
C VAL A 230 33.78 -15.98 -36.91
N ALA A 231 35.08 -15.96 -36.61
CA ALA A 231 35.86 -14.75 -36.49
C ALA A 231 36.16 -14.21 -37.91
N ASN A 232 35.63 -13.05 -38.26
CA ASN A 232 36.01 -12.38 -39.49
C ASN A 232 36.93 -11.19 -39.18
N LYS A 233 38.14 -11.30 -39.73
CA LYS A 233 39.29 -10.42 -39.53
C LYS A 233 39.35 -9.44 -40.69
N GLN A 234 38.89 -8.20 -40.52
CA GLN A 234 39.11 -7.14 -41.49
C GLN A 234 40.26 -6.23 -41.09
N LYS A 235 41.29 -6.25 -41.94
CA LYS A 235 42.44 -5.35 -41.99
C LYS A 235 42.11 -4.11 -42.83
N SER A 236 42.80 -3.03 -42.50
CA SER A 236 43.12 -1.87 -43.36
C SER A 236 41.95 -0.87 -43.53
N ASN A 237 42.15 0.44 -43.64
CA ASN A 237 43.32 1.19 -44.05
C ASN A 237 43.35 2.56 -43.37
N ARG A 238 44.56 3.00 -43.02
CA ARG A 238 44.88 4.32 -42.49
C ARG A 238 44.98 5.28 -43.68
N SER A 239 44.13 6.31 -43.76
CA SER A 239 44.42 7.46 -44.62
C SER A 239 44.01 8.76 -43.92
N ASN A 240 45.02 9.62 -43.76
CA ASN A 240 44.89 11.00 -43.30
C ASN A 240 44.11 11.82 -44.32
N LYS A 241 43.11 12.58 -43.86
CA LYS A 241 42.77 13.86 -44.50
C LYS A 241 42.08 14.79 -43.51
N SER A 242 42.78 15.88 -43.23
CA SER A 242 42.27 17.05 -42.53
C SER A 242 41.16 17.70 -43.36
N GLY A 243 39.96 17.80 -42.78
CA GLY A 243 38.85 18.56 -43.34
C GLY A 243 38.10 19.24 -42.21
N LYS A 244 38.24 20.56 -42.11
CA LYS A 244 37.40 21.43 -41.28
C LYS A 244 35.95 21.22 -41.70
N SER A 245 35.15 20.52 -40.88
CA SER A 245 33.73 20.34 -41.11
C SER A 245 32.92 21.08 -40.05
N ARG A 246 32.00 21.91 -40.54
CA ARG A 246 30.98 22.64 -39.79
C ARG A 246 30.29 21.69 -38.80
N LYS A 247 30.24 22.09 -37.53
CA LYS A 247 29.34 21.51 -36.51
C LYS A 247 27.88 21.73 -36.95
N LYS A 248 27.35 20.81 -37.74
CA LYS A 248 25.91 20.61 -37.91
C LYS A 248 25.46 19.89 -36.62
N LYS A 249 24.77 20.62 -35.74
CA LYS A 249 24.07 20.03 -34.59
C LYS A 249 22.96 19.15 -35.17
N ASN A 250 23.25 17.88 -35.39
CA ASN A 250 22.20 16.88 -35.51
C ASN A 250 21.68 16.68 -34.09
N SER A 251 20.63 17.42 -33.72
CA SER A 251 19.78 17.01 -32.61
C SER A 251 19.08 15.74 -33.09
N LEU A 252 19.64 14.58 -32.76
CA LEU A 252 18.85 13.35 -32.72
C LEU A 252 17.75 13.64 -31.69
N SER A 253 16.56 13.98 -32.17
CA SER A 253 15.33 13.80 -31.40
C SER A 253 15.24 12.31 -31.16
N ALA A 254 15.64 11.86 -29.97
CA ALA A 254 15.33 10.52 -29.51
C ALA A 254 13.82 10.36 -29.65
N ALA A 255 13.39 9.39 -30.46
CA ALA A 255 11.99 9.07 -30.62
C ALA A 255 11.51 8.54 -29.26
N ILE A 256 10.81 9.38 -28.49
CA ILE A 256 10.17 8.98 -27.24
C ILE A 256 9.10 7.97 -27.63
N SER A 257 9.32 6.71 -27.26
CA SER A 257 8.34 5.65 -27.47
C SER A 257 7.19 5.86 -26.49
N VAL A 258 6.14 6.56 -26.96
CA VAL A 258 4.93 6.82 -26.21
C VAL A 258 3.98 5.64 -26.41
N TYR A 259 3.82 4.82 -25.38
CA TYR A 259 2.77 3.81 -25.35
C TYR A 259 1.51 4.42 -24.75
N SER A 260 0.46 4.58 -25.57
CA SER A 260 -0.87 4.92 -25.08
C SER A 260 -1.62 3.63 -24.73
N VAL A 261 -1.92 3.43 -23.46
CA VAL A 261 -2.84 2.36 -23.02
C VAL A 261 -4.23 2.97 -22.89
N THR A 262 -5.15 2.59 -23.78
CA THR A 262 -6.57 2.97 -23.72
C THR A 262 -7.30 2.03 -22.77
N GLY A 263 -7.75 2.54 -21.63
CA GLY A 263 -8.66 1.84 -20.71
C GLY A 263 -9.69 2.83 -20.18
N GLY A 264 -10.91 2.80 -20.73
CA GLY A 264 -11.87 3.91 -20.56
C GLY A 264 -11.42 5.19 -21.28
N ASP A 265 -12.23 6.25 -21.27
CA ASP A 265 -12.03 7.53 -22.00
C ASP A 265 -10.71 8.29 -21.70
N GLN A 266 -9.79 7.73 -20.92
CA GLN A 266 -8.52 8.35 -20.58
C GLN A 266 -7.34 7.54 -21.14
N THR A 267 -6.51 8.22 -21.92
CA THR A 267 -5.19 7.72 -22.36
C THR A 267 -4.13 8.38 -21.51
N VAL A 268 -3.46 7.59 -20.67
CA VAL A 268 -2.26 8.06 -19.98
C VAL A 268 -1.06 7.57 -20.78
N VAL A 269 -0.23 8.52 -21.20
CA VAL A 269 1.05 8.26 -21.86
C VAL A 269 2.04 7.85 -20.78
N ALA A 270 2.45 6.58 -20.80
CA ALA A 270 3.57 6.13 -19.99
C ALA A 270 4.88 6.56 -20.68
N PHE A 271 5.68 7.38 -20.02
CA PHE A 271 7.01 7.76 -20.49
C PHE A 271 7.96 6.59 -20.21
N VAL A 272 8.53 6.04 -21.28
CA VAL A 272 9.57 5.02 -21.21
C VAL A 272 10.92 5.72 -21.41
N ASP A 273 11.96 5.20 -20.76
CA ASP A 273 13.36 5.64 -20.85
C ASP A 273 13.75 6.92 -20.09
N GLU A 274 12.78 7.77 -19.69
CA GLU A 274 13.05 8.99 -18.92
C GLU A 274 12.04 9.28 -17.79
N TRP A 275 12.50 10.05 -16.80
CA TRP A 275 11.59 10.61 -15.80
C TRP A 275 10.65 11.61 -16.47
N ARG A 276 9.36 11.51 -16.16
CA ARG A 276 8.33 12.41 -16.68
C ARG A 276 8.65 13.88 -16.43
N ASP A 277 9.15 14.15 -15.23
CA ASP A 277 9.48 15.49 -14.75
C ASP A 277 10.89 15.47 -14.18
N GLY A 278 11.66 16.53 -14.43
CA GLY A 278 12.93 16.75 -13.74
C GLY A 278 12.70 17.08 -12.25
N MET A 279 13.76 16.97 -11.45
CA MET A 279 13.71 17.34 -10.03
C MET A 279 13.34 18.81 -9.78
N GLY A 280 13.67 19.70 -10.72
CA GLY A 280 13.31 21.12 -10.66
C GLY A 280 11.87 21.41 -11.09
N ASP A 281 11.25 20.50 -11.84
CA ASP A 281 9.94 20.71 -12.43
C ASP A 281 8.80 20.44 -11.45
N ILE A 282 9.10 19.93 -10.25
CA ILE A 282 8.10 19.56 -9.24
C ILE A 282 7.14 20.71 -8.84
N PHE A 283 7.52 21.96 -9.13
CA PHE A 283 6.73 23.16 -8.87
C PHE A 283 5.77 23.54 -10.01
N SER A 284 5.71 22.80 -11.12
CA SER A 284 4.86 23.17 -12.28
C SER A 284 3.37 23.24 -11.96
N HIS A 285 2.90 22.48 -10.97
CA HIS A 285 1.51 22.51 -10.49
C HIS A 285 1.28 23.48 -9.32
N GLY A 286 2.31 24.27 -8.97
CA GLY A 286 2.29 25.22 -7.87
C GLY A 286 2.85 24.68 -6.55
N VAL A 287 3.34 25.58 -5.70
CA VAL A 287 3.93 25.27 -4.38
C VAL A 287 2.93 24.68 -3.39
N CYS A 288 1.64 24.95 -3.56
CA CYS A 288 0.56 24.44 -2.72
C CYS A 288 -0.09 23.16 -3.28
N HIS A 289 0.50 22.55 -4.31
CA HIS A 289 -0.07 21.33 -4.88
C HIS A 289 -0.07 20.20 -3.83
N PRO A 290 -1.19 19.46 -3.65
CA PRO A 290 -1.32 18.41 -2.63
C PRO A 290 -0.18 17.39 -2.62
N ALA A 291 0.25 16.92 -3.80
CA ALA A 291 1.35 15.95 -3.92
C ALA A 291 2.69 16.52 -3.43
N LEU A 292 2.94 17.81 -3.68
CA LEU A 292 4.16 18.49 -3.26
C LEU A 292 4.13 18.69 -1.74
N LEU A 293 3.05 19.26 -1.20
CA LEU A 293 2.88 19.47 0.24
C LEU A 293 3.01 18.14 1.02
N LEU A 294 2.34 17.09 0.55
CA LEU A 294 2.42 15.78 1.19
C LEU A 294 3.85 15.22 1.18
N SER A 295 4.60 15.42 0.09
CA SER A 295 6.00 14.96 0.01
C SER A 295 6.93 15.67 1.01
N PHE A 296 6.65 16.93 1.36
CA PHE A 296 7.44 17.69 2.34
C PHE A 296 7.01 17.44 3.79
N PHE A 297 5.70 17.45 4.04
CA PHE A 297 5.17 17.37 5.41
C PHE A 297 4.90 15.94 5.88
N ALA A 298 4.68 15.01 4.96
CA ALA A 298 4.31 13.64 5.25
C ALA A 298 4.91 12.65 4.21
N PRO A 299 6.25 12.65 4.01
CA PRO A 299 6.91 11.91 2.94
C PRO A 299 6.56 10.42 2.93
N VAL A 300 6.39 9.83 4.10
CA VAL A 300 6.07 8.40 4.26
C VAL A 300 4.68 8.06 3.71
N PHE A 301 3.69 8.93 3.90
CA PHE A 301 2.36 8.76 3.33
C PHE A 301 2.37 8.97 1.81
N ALA A 302 3.08 10.00 1.34
CA ALA A 302 3.29 10.24 -0.07
C ALA A 302 3.98 9.05 -0.78
N LEU A 303 4.99 8.46 -0.15
CA LEU A 303 5.64 7.24 -0.64
C LEU A 303 4.68 6.04 -0.62
N GLY A 304 3.86 5.91 0.42
CA GLY A 304 2.80 4.90 0.49
C GLY A 304 1.85 4.97 -0.70
N GLN A 305 1.45 6.17 -1.13
CA GLN A 305 0.61 6.36 -2.32
C GLN A 305 1.31 5.88 -3.60
N VAL A 306 2.60 6.20 -3.79
CA VAL A 306 3.40 5.70 -4.92
C VAL A 306 3.46 4.17 -4.90
N MET A 307 3.80 3.57 -3.76
CA MET A 307 3.90 2.12 -3.60
C MET A 307 2.56 1.42 -3.86
N THR A 308 1.45 1.98 -3.38
CA THR A 308 0.10 1.44 -3.65
C THR A 308 -0.22 1.47 -5.15
N ARG A 309 0.08 2.56 -5.86
CA ARG A 309 -0.13 2.63 -7.32
C ARG A 309 0.70 1.57 -8.06
N LEU A 310 1.94 1.39 -7.63
CA LEU A 310 2.86 0.43 -8.24
C LEU A 310 2.65 -1.03 -7.79
N LYS A 311 1.69 -1.29 -6.90
CA LYS A 311 1.44 -2.61 -6.29
C LYS A 311 2.67 -3.22 -5.64
N LEU A 312 3.49 -2.37 -5.06
CA LEU A 312 4.62 -2.77 -4.25
C LEU A 312 4.14 -3.15 -2.86
N ASN A 313 4.92 -3.91 -2.12
CA ASN A 313 4.83 -4.11 -0.68
C ASN A 313 5.62 -3.00 0.04
N TRP A 314 5.60 -2.99 1.38
CA TRP A 314 6.30 -1.98 2.19
C TRP A 314 7.83 -1.99 2.04
N VAL A 315 8.41 -3.03 1.46
CA VAL A 315 9.85 -3.15 1.16
C VAL A 315 10.20 -2.63 -0.23
N GLY A 316 9.20 -2.37 -1.08
CA GLY A 316 9.40 -1.94 -2.48
C GLY A 316 9.53 -3.09 -3.48
N SER A 317 9.10 -4.31 -3.12
CA SER A 317 8.98 -5.45 -4.05
C SER A 317 7.52 -5.67 -4.43
N ILE A 318 7.23 -6.36 -5.54
CA ILE A 318 5.85 -6.64 -5.95
C ILE A 318 5.10 -7.38 -4.83
N GLY A 319 3.96 -6.83 -4.41
CA GLY A 319 3.13 -7.36 -3.33
C GLY A 319 1.90 -8.10 -3.84
N THR A 320 1.28 -8.88 -2.95
CA THR A 320 -0.08 -9.37 -3.19
C THR A 320 -1.07 -8.20 -3.14
N LYS A 321 -2.27 -8.38 -3.72
CA LYS A 321 -3.32 -7.34 -3.67
C LYS A 321 -3.68 -6.96 -2.23
N ASP A 322 -3.79 -7.95 -1.35
CA ASP A 322 -4.11 -7.75 0.06
C ASP A 322 -2.99 -7.01 0.78
N ASP A 323 -1.73 -7.34 0.48
CA ASP A 323 -0.58 -6.63 1.04
C ASP A 323 -0.55 -5.17 0.60
N THR A 324 -0.82 -4.91 -0.69
CA THR A 324 -0.78 -3.58 -1.30
C THR A 324 -1.84 -2.66 -0.74
N ASN A 325 -3.08 -3.15 -0.62
CA ASN A 325 -4.21 -2.36 -0.12
C ASN A 325 -4.00 -1.93 1.34
N ALA A 326 -3.25 -2.71 2.12
CA ALA A 326 -2.94 -2.40 3.51
C ALA A 326 -1.73 -1.46 3.68
N ILE A 327 -0.98 -1.11 2.63
CA ILE A 327 0.27 -0.37 2.76
C ILE A 327 0.09 1.02 3.32
N PHE A 328 -0.90 1.74 2.83
CA PHE A 328 -1.17 3.09 3.32
C PHE A 328 -1.40 3.08 4.84
N PHE A 329 -2.18 2.10 5.33
CA PHE A 329 -2.39 1.90 6.77
C PHE A 329 -1.13 1.44 7.50
N LYS A 330 -0.35 0.51 6.94
CA LYS A 330 0.94 0.06 7.52
C LYS A 330 1.90 1.23 7.72
N PHE A 331 2.06 2.09 6.71
CA PHE A 331 2.86 3.31 6.83
C PHE A 331 2.28 4.28 7.86
N GLY A 332 0.96 4.44 7.89
CA GLY A 332 0.28 5.23 8.94
C GLY A 332 0.58 4.72 10.34
N THR A 333 0.56 3.40 10.56
CA THR A 333 0.94 2.78 11.83
C THR A 333 2.41 3.07 12.18
N ILE A 334 3.34 2.92 11.22
CA ILE A 334 4.77 3.19 11.45
C ILE A 334 4.98 4.67 11.84
N VAL A 335 4.37 5.61 11.13
CA VAL A 335 4.47 7.04 11.44
C VAL A 335 3.88 7.35 12.82
N LEU A 336 2.69 6.81 13.13
CA LEU A 336 2.05 7.02 14.43
C LEU A 336 2.88 6.46 15.59
N SER A 337 3.48 5.27 15.41
CA SER A 337 4.41 4.69 16.37
C SER A 337 5.65 5.57 16.56
N TRP A 338 6.24 6.08 15.49
CA TRP A 338 7.39 7.00 15.57
C TRP A 338 7.05 8.31 16.30
N ILE A 339 5.89 8.92 16.01
CA ILE A 339 5.43 10.12 16.73
C ILE A 339 5.26 9.80 18.22
N SER A 340 4.61 8.67 18.54
CA SER A 340 4.38 8.25 19.92
C SER A 340 5.68 8.05 20.69
N LEU A 341 6.68 7.41 20.08
CA LEU A 341 8.02 7.22 20.67
C LEU A 341 8.74 8.55 20.91
N ASN A 342 8.62 9.52 20.00
CA ASN A 342 9.20 10.85 20.20
C ASN A 342 8.50 11.62 21.32
N VAL A 343 7.16 11.61 21.36
CA VAL A 343 6.39 12.24 22.44
C VAL A 343 6.77 11.63 23.79
N LEU A 344 6.82 10.30 23.89
CA LEU A 344 7.24 9.61 25.11
C LEU A 344 8.67 9.98 25.51
N SER A 345 9.59 10.08 24.54
CA SER A 345 10.98 10.48 24.78
C SER A 345 11.08 11.93 25.29
N ILE A 346 10.30 12.86 24.73
CA ILE A 346 10.24 14.26 25.17
C ILE A 346 9.66 14.37 26.59
N VAL A 347 8.57 13.66 26.87
CA VAL A 347 7.96 13.64 28.22
C VAL A 347 8.92 13.05 29.25
N SER A 348 9.59 11.96 28.91
CA SER A 348 10.61 11.33 29.77
C SER A 348 11.79 12.27 30.03
N PHE A 349 12.28 12.93 28.99
CA PHE A 349 13.33 13.94 29.08
C PHE A 349 12.92 15.10 30.01
N GLN A 350 11.71 15.63 29.83
CA GLN A 350 11.20 16.73 30.67
C GLN A 350 11.09 16.32 32.14
N PHE A 351 10.56 15.13 32.42
CA PHE A 351 10.44 14.62 33.79
C PHE A 351 11.82 14.50 34.46
N ARG A 352 12.81 13.96 33.74
CA ARG A 352 14.18 13.82 34.24
C ARG A 352 14.91 15.15 34.41
N TYR A 353 14.72 16.07 33.48
CA TYR A 353 15.23 17.44 33.55
C TYR A 353 14.72 18.15 34.82
N MET A 354 13.42 18.06 35.11
CA MET A 354 12.81 18.66 36.31
C MET A 354 13.33 18.06 37.61
N ASN A 355 13.78 16.80 37.60
CA ASN A 355 14.37 16.13 38.76
C ASN A 355 15.90 16.36 38.89
N GLY A 356 16.50 17.18 38.02
CA GLY A 356 17.94 17.46 38.04
C GLY A 356 18.83 16.29 37.58
N VAL A 357 18.23 15.25 36.98
CA VAL A 357 18.95 14.06 36.48
C VAL A 357 18.96 14.11 34.96
N LEU A 358 19.82 14.94 34.36
CA LEU A 358 19.96 14.98 32.92
C LEU A 358 20.92 13.88 32.46
N GLY A 359 20.38 12.83 31.82
CA GLY A 359 21.15 11.74 31.25
C GLY A 359 21.48 11.96 29.77
N SER A 360 22.66 11.52 29.34
CA SER A 360 23.01 11.41 27.92
C SER A 360 22.20 10.32 27.21
N VAL A 361 21.62 9.39 27.98
CA VAL A 361 20.86 8.23 27.48
C VAL A 361 19.59 8.66 26.75
N GLU A 362 18.84 9.63 27.27
CA GLU A 362 17.59 10.11 26.66
C GLU A 362 17.84 10.80 25.33
N ILE A 363 18.88 11.63 25.27
CA ILE A 363 19.30 12.33 24.05
C ILE A 363 19.74 11.29 23.01
N PHE A 364 20.55 10.31 23.40
CA PHE A 364 20.98 9.24 22.52
C PHE A 364 19.80 8.42 21.99
N ALA A 365 18.83 8.05 22.84
CA ALA A 365 17.63 7.33 22.42
C ALA A 365 16.82 8.12 21.39
N MET A 366 16.62 9.43 21.61
CA MET A 366 15.92 10.30 20.66
C MET A 366 16.65 10.39 19.32
N VAL A 367 17.99 10.52 19.31
CA VAL A 367 18.79 10.52 18.09
C VAL A 367 18.66 9.18 17.36
N MET A 368 18.75 8.05 18.07
CA MET A 368 18.64 6.73 17.47
C MET A 368 17.26 6.45 16.86
N ILE A 369 16.18 6.85 17.52
CA ILE A 369 14.80 6.72 17.00
C ILE A 369 14.64 7.51 15.69
N ASN A 370 15.16 8.74 15.65
CA ASN A 370 15.06 9.59 14.47
C ASN A 370 15.98 9.11 13.33
N MET A 371 17.19 8.65 13.65
CA MET A 371 18.12 8.08 12.66
C MET A 371 17.55 6.79 12.05
N PHE A 372 16.93 5.93 12.87
CA PHE A 372 16.25 4.72 12.39
C PHE A 372 15.12 5.07 11.41
N MET A 373 14.24 6.00 11.79
CA MET A 373 13.14 6.42 10.92
C MET A 373 13.63 7.05 9.62
N TYR A 374 14.64 7.91 9.68
CA TYR A 374 15.26 8.51 8.50
C TYR A 374 15.86 7.43 7.57
N THR A 375 16.61 6.48 8.12
CA THR A 375 17.21 5.37 7.36
C THR A 375 16.14 4.51 6.70
N PHE A 376 15.06 4.21 7.42
CA PHE A 376 13.90 3.50 6.87
C PHE A 376 13.28 4.25 5.68
N CYS A 377 13.06 5.55 5.80
CA CYS A 377 12.53 6.37 4.70
C CYS A 377 13.46 6.37 3.48
N VAL A 378 14.77 6.51 3.68
CA VAL A 378 15.76 6.46 2.59
C VAL A 378 15.74 5.10 1.89
N PHE A 379 15.71 4.02 2.66
CA PHE A 379 15.65 2.66 2.13
C PHE A 379 14.37 2.42 1.31
N ALA A 380 13.21 2.74 1.87
CA ALA A 380 11.92 2.55 1.20
C ALA A 380 11.79 3.41 -0.07
N THR A 381 12.24 4.67 -0.01
CA THR A 381 12.24 5.59 -1.17
C THR A 381 13.20 5.10 -2.24
N GLY A 382 14.41 4.70 -1.86
CA GLY A 382 15.44 4.18 -2.79
C GLY A 382 14.99 2.90 -3.49
N ASN A 383 14.39 1.95 -2.76
CA ASN A 383 13.85 0.72 -3.36
C ASN A 383 12.71 1.02 -4.34
N THR A 384 11.78 1.91 -3.96
CA THR A 384 10.66 2.31 -4.83
C THR A 384 11.17 2.95 -6.12
N ARG A 385 12.14 3.87 -6.00
CA ARG A 385 12.73 4.55 -7.14
C ARG A 385 13.49 3.59 -8.05
N ASN A 386 14.30 2.69 -7.48
CA ASN A 386 15.01 1.65 -8.25
C ASN A 386 14.03 0.74 -8.99
N TYR A 387 12.94 0.32 -8.33
CA TYR A 387 11.88 -0.46 -8.99
C TYR A 387 11.26 0.29 -10.16
N MET A 388 10.89 1.57 -9.98
CA MET A 388 10.35 2.38 -11.08
C MET A 388 11.33 2.46 -12.26
N ARG A 389 12.61 2.68 -11.99
CA ARG A 389 13.62 2.70 -13.06
C ARG A 389 13.68 1.41 -13.85
N GLN A 390 13.58 0.27 -13.16
CA GLN A 390 13.58 -1.04 -13.82
C GLN A 390 12.30 -1.26 -14.65
N VAL A 391 11.13 -0.90 -14.11
CA VAL A 391 9.84 -1.08 -14.80
C VAL A 391 9.67 -0.17 -16.01
N TYR A 392 10.17 1.07 -15.92
CA TYR A 392 10.03 2.09 -16.98
C TYR A 392 11.31 2.25 -17.82
N ASN A 393 12.30 1.38 -17.64
CA ASN A 393 13.62 1.44 -18.29
C ASN A 393 14.33 2.81 -18.18
N ILE A 394 14.12 3.55 -17.08
CA ILE A 394 14.64 4.92 -16.94
C ILE A 394 16.17 4.91 -16.85
N HIS A 395 16.81 5.51 -17.84
CA HIS A 395 18.26 5.61 -17.95
C HIS A 395 18.81 6.73 -17.06
N ASP A 396 19.00 6.44 -15.78
CA ASP A 396 19.73 7.29 -14.82
C ASP A 396 21.05 6.61 -14.40
N VAL A 397 21.91 7.27 -13.64
CA VAL A 397 23.16 6.67 -13.14
C VAL A 397 22.83 5.52 -12.18
N PRO A 398 23.36 4.30 -12.35
CA PRO A 398 23.09 3.18 -11.44
C PRO A 398 23.49 3.50 -9.99
N GLY A 399 22.68 3.07 -9.02
CA GLY A 399 22.99 3.20 -7.58
C GLY A 399 22.79 4.59 -6.98
N THR A 400 22.43 5.61 -7.78
CA THR A 400 22.15 6.96 -7.26
C THR A 400 20.82 7.05 -6.50
N ASP A 401 19.95 6.06 -6.62
CA ASP A 401 18.58 6.12 -6.08
C ASP A 401 18.56 6.33 -4.56
N TYR A 402 19.45 5.67 -3.81
CA TYR A 402 19.56 5.85 -2.36
C TYR A 402 20.19 7.19 -1.98
N LEU A 403 21.20 7.65 -2.73
CA LEU A 403 21.85 8.93 -2.47
C LEU A 403 20.87 10.09 -2.70
N VAL A 404 20.14 10.05 -3.81
CA VAL A 404 19.14 11.07 -4.14
C VAL A 404 17.95 10.99 -3.17
N SER A 405 17.55 9.79 -2.76
CA SER A 405 16.54 9.62 -1.70
C SER A 405 16.99 10.14 -0.34
N ALA A 406 18.29 10.08 -0.02
CA ALA A 406 18.83 10.62 1.24
C ALA A 406 18.90 12.15 1.22
N VAL A 407 19.42 12.74 0.14
CA VAL A 407 19.69 14.18 0.06
C VAL A 407 18.45 14.97 -0.36
N TYR A 408 17.64 14.42 -1.26
CA TYR A 408 16.51 15.10 -1.90
C TYR A 408 15.20 14.31 -1.73
N MET A 409 14.96 13.74 -0.55
CA MET A 409 13.80 12.86 -0.29
C MET A 409 12.45 13.46 -0.74
N PRO A 410 12.07 14.69 -0.34
CA PRO A 410 10.76 15.23 -0.72
C PRO A 410 10.62 15.42 -2.24
N PHE A 411 11.70 15.88 -2.89
CA PHE A 411 11.74 16.08 -4.33
C PHE A 411 11.64 14.75 -5.08
N THR A 412 12.34 13.72 -4.59
CA THR A 412 12.30 12.37 -5.14
C THR A 412 10.89 11.77 -5.05
N ILE A 413 10.24 11.91 -3.89
CA ILE A 413 8.88 11.39 -3.71
C ILE A 413 7.88 12.16 -4.58
N ALA A 414 8.00 13.49 -4.67
CA ALA A 414 7.17 14.30 -5.56
C ALA A 414 7.35 13.91 -7.03
N GLN A 415 8.59 13.69 -7.47
CA GLN A 415 8.91 13.21 -8.82
C GLN A 415 8.24 11.85 -9.09
N MET A 416 8.34 10.90 -8.17
CA MET A 416 7.70 9.58 -8.30
C MET A 416 6.17 9.66 -8.29
N LEU A 417 5.57 10.51 -7.46
CA LEU A 417 4.12 10.75 -7.45
C LEU A 417 3.62 11.27 -8.79
N ARG A 418 4.36 12.18 -9.43
CA ARG A 418 3.99 12.74 -10.73
C ARG A 418 4.25 11.80 -11.89
N HIS A 419 5.26 10.95 -11.78
CA HIS A 419 5.51 9.92 -12.79
C HIS A 419 4.43 8.84 -12.77
N THR A 420 3.85 8.55 -11.60
CA THR A 420 2.79 7.52 -11.44
C THR A 420 1.36 8.03 -11.63
N ALA A 421 1.14 9.34 -11.81
CA ALA A 421 -0.19 9.90 -12.06
C ALA A 421 -0.17 11.18 -12.91
N ASP A 422 -1.13 11.32 -13.82
CA ASP A 422 -1.28 12.53 -14.62
C ASP A 422 -2.05 13.64 -13.90
N TYR A 423 -1.35 14.45 -13.09
CA TYR A 423 -1.96 15.60 -12.40
C TYR A 423 -2.40 16.77 -13.29
N ASN A 424 -2.19 16.72 -14.61
CA ASN A 424 -2.83 17.67 -15.52
C ASN A 424 -4.29 17.29 -15.79
N GLN A 425 -4.62 16.01 -15.66
CA GLN A 425 -5.95 15.46 -15.92
C GLN A 425 -6.66 15.05 -14.62
N LEU A 426 -5.89 14.58 -13.64
CA LEU A 426 -6.37 14.04 -12.39
C LEU A 426 -6.12 15.02 -11.25
N GLU A 427 -7.13 15.23 -10.42
CA GLU A 427 -6.98 16.03 -9.22
C GLU A 427 -6.23 15.25 -8.13
N ALA A 428 -5.27 15.91 -7.48
CA ALA A 428 -4.48 15.31 -6.42
C ALA A 428 -5.18 15.42 -5.06
N TYR A 429 -5.19 14.33 -4.28
CA TYR A 429 -5.76 14.30 -2.94
C TYR A 429 -4.71 13.91 -1.90
N MET A 430 -4.72 14.60 -0.76
CA MET A 430 -3.91 14.21 0.39
C MET A 430 -4.60 13.07 1.14
N PHE A 431 -3.80 12.16 1.70
CA PHE A 431 -4.25 11.11 2.61
C PHE A 431 -5.28 10.10 2.06
N THR A 432 -5.43 9.98 0.74
CA THR A 432 -6.10 8.83 0.13
C THR A 432 -5.09 7.73 -0.18
N THR A 433 -5.57 6.49 -0.34
CA THR A 433 -4.70 5.31 -0.56
C THR A 433 -3.83 5.47 -1.80
N THR A 434 -4.38 6.05 -2.87
CA THR A 434 -3.69 6.28 -4.14
C THR A 434 -3.29 7.73 -4.35
N GLY A 435 -3.73 8.69 -3.52
CA GLY A 435 -3.52 10.12 -3.76
C GLY A 435 -4.33 10.69 -4.93
N LEU A 436 -5.32 9.94 -5.42
CA LEU A 436 -6.26 10.33 -6.48
C LEU A 436 -7.70 10.27 -5.92
N PHE A 437 -8.66 10.78 -6.68
CA PHE A 437 -10.09 10.73 -6.33
C PHE A 437 -10.61 9.29 -6.43
N ASP A 438 -11.18 8.74 -5.35
CA ASP A 438 -11.67 7.35 -5.28
C ASP A 438 -12.95 7.08 -6.11
N GLY A 439 -13.30 7.97 -7.04
CA GLY A 439 -14.46 7.90 -7.92
C GLY A 439 -14.37 6.84 -9.04
N GLY A 440 -14.09 5.59 -8.68
CA GLY A 440 -14.59 4.41 -9.39
C GLY A 440 -13.88 3.90 -10.66
N GLY A 441 -12.92 4.61 -11.25
CA GLY A 441 -12.31 4.21 -12.54
C GLY A 441 -10.85 3.69 -12.49
N ASP A 442 -10.06 4.11 -11.51
CA ASP A 442 -8.60 4.18 -11.73
C ASP A 442 -7.82 2.87 -11.50
N PHE A 443 -8.44 1.83 -10.93
CA PHE A 443 -7.75 0.56 -10.69
C PHE A 443 -7.53 -0.27 -11.97
N GLU A 444 -8.30 -0.06 -13.03
CA GLU A 444 -8.08 -0.76 -14.30
C GLU A 444 -6.83 -0.27 -15.02
N PHE A 445 -6.53 1.04 -14.95
CA PHE A 445 -5.34 1.64 -15.55
C PHE A 445 -4.04 0.98 -15.09
N LEU A 446 -3.86 0.83 -13.77
CA LEU A 446 -2.67 0.23 -13.16
C LEU A 446 -2.59 -1.30 -13.36
N ASN A 447 -3.69 -1.98 -13.72
CA ASN A 447 -3.64 -3.39 -14.08
C ASN A 447 -3.02 -3.58 -15.48
N ASN A 448 -3.23 -2.65 -16.40
CA ASN A 448 -2.72 -2.79 -17.77
C ASN A 448 -1.20 -2.56 -17.88
N VAL A 449 -0.60 -1.67 -17.08
CA VAL A 449 0.85 -1.41 -17.12
C VAL A 449 1.68 -2.64 -16.74
N HIS A 450 1.25 -3.45 -15.76
CA HIS A 450 1.96 -4.68 -15.37
C HIS A 450 1.87 -5.80 -16.39
N SER A 451 0.79 -5.86 -17.17
CA SER A 451 0.65 -6.84 -18.24
C SER A 451 1.79 -6.73 -19.25
N TYR A 452 2.31 -5.52 -19.51
CA TYR A 452 3.39 -5.30 -20.47
C TYR A 452 4.80 -5.58 -19.91
N SER A 453 5.06 -5.23 -18.65
CA SER A 453 6.38 -5.48 -18.02
C SER A 453 6.70 -6.98 -17.94
N THR A 454 5.69 -7.83 -17.75
CA THR A 454 5.86 -9.29 -17.68
C THR A 454 6.33 -9.90 -19.01
N TYR A 455 6.11 -9.23 -20.16
CA TYR A 455 6.55 -9.73 -21.46
C TYR A 455 7.98 -9.35 -21.84
N ASN A 456 8.53 -8.27 -21.25
CA ASN A 456 9.85 -7.74 -21.62
C ASN A 456 10.89 -7.81 -20.51
N SER A 457 10.53 -8.30 -19.31
CA SER A 457 11.53 -8.55 -18.27
C SER A 457 12.39 -9.75 -18.70
N PRO A 458 13.68 -9.58 -19.02
CA PRO A 458 14.56 -10.72 -19.22
C PRO A 458 14.57 -11.51 -17.92
N THR A 459 14.20 -12.80 -17.98
CA THR A 459 14.34 -13.74 -16.87
C THR A 459 15.79 -13.73 -16.41
N TYR A 460 16.08 -12.93 -15.38
CA TYR A 460 17.33 -12.99 -14.64
C TYR A 460 17.30 -14.26 -13.80
N ASP A 461 17.70 -15.38 -14.40
CA ASP A 461 17.87 -16.68 -13.72
C ASP A 461 19.13 -16.72 -12.83
N ASP A 462 19.57 -15.58 -12.27
CA ASP A 462 20.81 -15.50 -11.51
C ASP A 462 20.61 -14.84 -10.14
N GLU A 463 19.86 -15.52 -9.27
CA GLU A 463 19.77 -15.20 -7.83
C GLU A 463 21.12 -15.37 -7.09
N THR A 464 22.17 -15.84 -7.77
CA THR A 464 23.48 -16.11 -7.14
C THR A 464 24.44 -14.91 -7.08
N SER A 465 24.18 -13.80 -7.77
CA SER A 465 25.16 -12.69 -7.88
C SER A 465 24.99 -11.54 -6.87
N ILE A 466 23.81 -11.39 -6.25
CA ILE A 466 23.50 -10.25 -5.36
C ILE A 466 24.08 -10.43 -3.94
N VAL A 467 24.40 -11.65 -3.52
CA VAL A 467 24.97 -11.90 -2.18
C VAL A 467 26.49 -11.61 -2.12
N SER A 468 27.18 -11.48 -3.27
CA SER A 468 28.63 -11.24 -3.32
C SER A 468 29.06 -9.76 -3.34
N SER A 469 28.15 -8.80 -3.46
CA SER A 469 28.49 -7.37 -3.47
C SER A 469 28.18 -6.62 -2.16
N LEU A 470 27.81 -7.35 -1.11
CA LEU A 470 27.51 -6.82 0.24
C LEU A 470 28.37 -7.47 1.34
N ALA A 471 29.44 -8.18 0.96
CA ALA A 471 30.57 -8.55 1.81
C ALA A 471 31.81 -7.81 1.31
#